data_AF-A0A6A4HR23-F1
#
_entry.id   AF-A0A6A4HR23-F1
#
_cell.length_a   1.000
_cell.length_b   1.000
_cell.length_c   1.000
_cell.angle_alpha   90.00
_cell.angle_beta   90.00
_cell.angle_gamma   90.00
#
_symmetry.space_group_name_H-M   'P 1'
#
loop_
_entity.id
_entity.type
_entity.pdbx_description
1 polymer ?
#
loop_
_entity_poly.entity_id
_entity_poly.type
_entity_poly.pdbx_seq_one_letter_code
_entity_poly.pdbx_strand_id
1 'polypeptide(L)'
;MPSHTLRQLKLIVPGGAIAYHFGTLQDFWTVVQSGSGLGRSTALAALFAGCMTIVLFILILLTPWIRGVEPDFRLWRESGILSSIIPLLTMSIVFGWLLLVVSLAHYSGSGLFKGVVGALAVYALSFGVLGLLPAPKVRRS
;
A
#
# COMPACT_ATOMS: atom_id res chain seq x y z
N MET A 1 0.08 -19.82 18.18
CA MET A 1 0.10 -19.14 16.86
C MET A 1 -0.94 -18.02 16.62
N PRO A 2 -1.62 -17.37 17.61
CA PRO A 2 -2.55 -16.26 17.30
C PRO A 2 -1.95 -14.83 17.36
N SER A 3 -0.72 -14.65 17.85
CA SER A 3 -0.13 -13.33 18.14
C SER A 3 0.05 -12.42 16.91
N HIS A 4 0.46 -12.96 15.75
CA HIS A 4 0.76 -12.16 14.56
C HIS A 4 -0.50 -11.70 13.82
N THR A 5 -1.48 -12.60 13.66
CA THR A 5 -2.78 -12.29 13.05
C THR A 5 -3.54 -11.25 13.88
N LEU A 6 -3.54 -11.37 15.21
CA LEU A 6 -4.15 -10.37 16.10
C LEU A 6 -3.49 -8.99 15.98
N ARG A 7 -2.16 -8.92 15.78
CA ARG A 7 -1.46 -7.64 15.59
C ARG A 7 -1.81 -6.96 14.27
N GLN A 8 -2.02 -7.72 13.20
CA GLN A 8 -2.40 -7.16 11.90
C GLN A 8 -3.88 -6.75 11.88
N LEU A 9 -4.73 -7.49 12.58
CA LEU A 9 -6.14 -7.15 12.75
C LEU A 9 -6.30 -5.78 13.44
N LYS A 10 -5.38 -5.40 14.35
CA LYS A 10 -5.34 -4.07 14.99
C LYS A 10 -5.12 -2.92 14.00
N LEU A 11 -4.59 -3.18 12.80
CA LEU A 11 -4.42 -2.16 11.76
C LEU A 11 -5.59 -2.18 10.76
N ILE A 12 -6.06 -3.38 10.41
CA ILE A 12 -7.15 -3.58 9.44
C ILE A 12 -8.46 -2.98 9.96
N VAL A 13 -8.83 -3.28 11.20
CA VAL A 13 -10.12 -2.86 11.78
C VAL A 13 -10.25 -1.32 11.85
N PRO A 14 -9.32 -0.57 12.46
CA PRO A 14 -9.44 0.89 12.48
C PRO A 14 -9.25 1.51 11.10
N GLY A 15 -8.35 0.98 10.26
CA GLY A 15 -8.18 1.46 8.88
C GLY A 15 -9.47 1.32 8.07
N GLY A 16 -10.12 0.16 8.15
CA GLY A 16 -11.41 -0.07 7.49
C GLY A 16 -12.54 0.76 8.06
N ALA A 17 -12.64 0.87 9.39
CA ALA A 17 -13.66 1.67 10.05
C ALA A 17 -13.57 3.15 9.68
N ILE A 18 -12.35 3.72 9.69
CA ILE A 18 -12.11 5.13 9.32
C ILE A 18 -12.39 5.33 7.83
N ALA A 19 -11.88 4.46 6.95
CA ALA A 19 -12.10 4.58 5.51
C ALA A 19 -13.60 4.49 5.15
N TYR A 20 -14.35 3.63 5.85
CA TYR A 20 -15.80 3.51 5.69
C TYR A 20 -16.54 4.74 6.23
N HIS A 21 -16.21 5.19 7.45
CA HIS A 21 -16.88 6.33 8.08
C HIS A 21 -16.69 7.64 7.31
N PHE A 22 -15.50 7.85 6.73
CA PHE A 22 -15.20 9.04 5.93
C PHE A 22 -15.62 8.92 4.46
N GLY A 23 -16.19 7.79 4.03
CA GLY A 23 -16.60 7.59 2.64
C GLY A 23 -15.43 7.62 1.65
N THR A 24 -14.20 7.37 2.10
CA THR A 24 -12.98 7.63 1.32
C THR A 24 -12.95 6.86 0.00
N LEU A 25 -13.45 5.63 -0.02
CA LEU A 25 -13.52 4.82 -1.23
C LEU A 25 -14.55 5.38 -2.22
N GLN A 26 -15.69 5.87 -1.73
CA GLN A 26 -16.72 6.47 -2.57
C GLN A 26 -16.22 7.77 -3.20
N ASP A 27 -15.64 8.65 -2.38
CA ASP A 27 -15.03 9.91 -2.80
C ASP A 27 -13.94 9.68 -3.86
N PHE A 28 -13.05 8.71 -3.63
CA PHE A 28 -12.02 8.33 -4.60
C PHE A 28 -12.63 7.87 -5.91
N TRP A 29 -13.68 7.04 -5.86
CA TRP A 29 -14.31 6.51 -7.08
C TRP A 29 -15.10 7.56 -7.84
N THR A 30 -15.68 8.54 -7.16
CA THR A 30 -16.24 9.73 -7.78
C THR A 30 -15.19 10.51 -8.55
N VAL A 31 -13.98 10.71 -8.00
CA VAL A 31 -12.87 11.40 -8.70
C VAL A 31 -12.37 10.60 -9.90
N VAL A 32 -12.30 9.28 -9.81
CA VAL A 32 -11.89 8.44 -10.96
C VAL A 32 -12.92 8.50 -12.08
N GLN A 33 -14.21 8.55 -11.74
CA GLN A 33 -15.31 8.59 -12.70
C GLN A 33 -15.66 10.00 -13.19
N SER A 34 -15.04 11.06 -12.67
CA SER A 34 -15.40 12.46 -12.93
C SER A 34 -15.04 12.98 -14.34
N GLY A 35 -15.16 12.16 -15.39
CA GLY A 35 -14.90 12.56 -16.77
C GLY A 35 -13.40 12.61 -17.12
N SER A 36 -12.97 13.61 -17.91
CA SER A 36 -11.57 13.85 -18.28
C SER A 36 -11.02 15.07 -17.53
N GLY A 37 -9.86 14.93 -16.90
CA GLY A 37 -9.23 16.02 -16.15
C GLY A 37 -8.04 15.55 -15.31
N LEU A 38 -7.31 16.53 -14.75
CA LEU A 38 -6.15 16.28 -13.89
C LEU A 38 -6.50 15.49 -12.62
N GLY A 39 -7.74 15.61 -12.11
CA GLY A 39 -8.22 14.84 -10.96
C GLY A 39 -8.25 13.34 -11.24
N ARG A 40 -8.80 12.95 -12.38
CA ARG A 40 -8.84 11.55 -12.81
C ARG A 40 -7.44 11.00 -13.07
N SER A 41 -6.57 11.74 -13.76
CA SER A 41 -5.20 11.27 -14.01
C SER A 41 -4.42 11.12 -12.70
N THR A 42 -4.57 12.06 -11.76
CA THR A 42 -3.96 11.97 -10.42
C THR A 42 -4.49 10.77 -9.64
N ALA A 43 -5.81 10.52 -9.67
CA ALA A 43 -6.42 9.37 -9.01
C ALA A 43 -5.98 8.04 -9.61
N LEU A 44 -5.90 7.95 -10.95
CA LEU A 44 -5.40 6.76 -11.66
C LEU A 44 -3.91 6.54 -11.39
N ALA A 45 -3.11 7.60 -11.32
CA ALA A 45 -1.70 7.51 -10.95
C ALA A 45 -1.53 7.03 -9.50
N ALA A 46 -2.38 7.50 -8.57
CA ALA A 46 -2.40 7.00 -7.19
C ALA A 46 -2.75 5.50 -7.14
N LEU A 47 -3.77 5.08 -7.91
CA LEU A 47 -4.17 3.68 -8.01
C LEU A 47 -3.04 2.82 -8.59
N PHE A 48 -2.41 3.28 -9.67
CA PHE A 48 -1.29 2.59 -10.29
C PHE A 48 -0.11 2.46 -9.33
N ALA A 49 0.24 3.53 -8.61
CA ALA A 49 1.29 3.50 -7.59
C ALA A 49 0.96 2.52 -6.46
N GLY A 50 -0.28 2.48 -5.99
CA GLY A 50 -0.74 1.51 -4.99
C GLY A 50 -0.67 0.06 -5.48
N CYS A 51 -1.11 -0.21 -6.73
CA CYS A 51 -0.94 -1.52 -7.35
C CYS A 51 0.53 -1.90 -7.47
N MET A 52 1.39 -0.97 -7.87
CA MET A 52 2.84 -1.17 -7.96
C MET A 52 3.44 -1.51 -6.59
N THR A 53 3.02 -0.82 -5.52
CA THR A 53 3.40 -1.15 -4.14
C THR A 53 3.04 -2.59 -3.78
N ILE A 54 1.81 -3.02 -4.09
CA ILE A 54 1.35 -4.40 -3.81
C ILE A 54 2.21 -5.42 -4.57
N VAL A 55 2.46 -5.17 -5.86
CA VAL A 55 3.29 -6.04 -6.71
C VAL A 55 4.72 -6.15 -6.17
N LEU A 56 5.34 -5.02 -5.82
CA LEU A 56 6.69 -5.00 -5.26
C LEU A 56 6.75 -5.70 -3.91
N PHE A 57 5.74 -5.53 -3.06
CA PHE A 57 5.65 -6.21 -1.77
C PHE A 57 5.56 -7.73 -1.94
N ILE A 58 4.69 -8.19 -2.84
CA ILE A 58 4.55 -9.61 -3.20
C ILE A 58 5.88 -10.14 -3.75
N LEU A 59 6.55 -9.39 -4.61
CA LEU A 59 7.84 -9.77 -5.17
C LEU A 59 8.93 -9.91 -4.10
N ILE A 60 8.97 -9.05 -3.07
CA ILE A 60 9.83 -9.24 -1.89
C ILE A 60 9.48 -10.55 -1.18
N LEU A 61 8.19 -10.81 -0.93
CA LEU A 61 7.75 -12.05 -0.28
C LEU A 61 8.11 -13.31 -1.07
N LEU A 62 8.10 -13.25 -2.40
CA LEU A 62 8.45 -14.38 -3.28
C LEU A 62 9.95 -14.51 -3.56
N THR A 63 10.76 -13.52 -3.18
CA THR A 63 12.23 -13.55 -3.37
C THR A 63 12.89 -14.84 -2.83
N PRO A 64 12.54 -15.38 -1.63
CA PRO A 64 13.10 -16.63 -1.14
C PRO A 64 12.79 -17.83 -2.05
N TRP A 65 11.62 -17.85 -2.69
CA TRP A 65 11.22 -18.95 -3.58
C TRP A 65 11.93 -18.87 -4.93
N ILE A 66 12.12 -17.66 -5.47
CA ILE A 66 12.82 -17.42 -6.74
C ILE A 66 14.32 -17.75 -6.60
N ARG A 67 14.94 -17.43 -5.46
CA ARG A 67 16.40 -17.59 -5.26
C ARG A 67 16.81 -18.84 -4.48
N GLY A 68 15.88 -19.51 -3.80
CA GLY A 68 16.18 -20.68 -2.95
C GLY A 68 17.02 -20.36 -1.70
N VAL A 69 17.33 -19.09 -1.44
CA VAL A 69 18.11 -18.61 -0.30
C VAL A 69 17.29 -17.56 0.45
N GLU A 70 17.34 -17.58 1.78
CA GLU A 70 16.67 -16.59 2.63
C GLU A 70 17.26 -15.19 2.37
N PRO A 71 16.45 -14.17 2.06
CA PRO A 71 16.93 -12.81 1.85
C PRO A 71 17.53 -12.24 3.13
N ASP A 72 18.76 -11.73 3.05
CA ASP A 72 19.34 -10.96 4.15
C ASP A 72 18.78 -9.53 4.12
N PHE A 73 17.72 -9.31 4.90
CA PHE A 73 17.11 -7.99 5.06
C PHE A 73 17.98 -6.99 5.83
N ARG A 74 19.02 -7.42 6.55
CA ARG A 74 19.95 -6.50 7.24
C ARG A 74 20.96 -5.91 6.25
N LEU A 75 21.46 -6.73 5.34
CA LEU A 75 22.41 -6.36 4.28
C LEU A 75 21.72 -6.12 2.94
N TRP A 76 20.47 -5.67 2.96
CA TRP A 76 19.66 -5.49 1.74
C TRP A 76 20.31 -4.56 0.70
N ARG A 77 21.11 -3.59 1.16
CA ARG A 77 21.87 -2.66 0.31
C ARG A 77 22.97 -3.34 -0.52
N GLU A 78 23.54 -4.42 0.00
CA GLU A 78 24.59 -5.21 -0.67
C GLU A 78 23.98 -6.27 -1.60
N SER A 79 22.75 -6.72 -1.31
CA SER A 79 22.04 -7.64 -2.18
C SER A 79 21.47 -6.91 -3.41
N GLY A 80 22.00 -7.21 -4.61
CA GLY A 80 21.68 -6.44 -5.83
C GLY A 80 20.20 -6.31 -6.21
N ILE A 81 19.37 -7.30 -5.89
CA ILE A 81 17.92 -7.25 -6.16
C ILE A 81 17.19 -6.43 -5.08
N LEU A 82 17.47 -6.70 -3.81
CA LEU A 82 16.79 -6.05 -2.69
C LEU A 82 17.18 -4.56 -2.57
N SER A 83 18.41 -4.22 -2.96
CA SER A 83 18.93 -2.84 -3.02
C SER A 83 18.17 -1.96 -3.98
N SER A 84 17.54 -2.54 -5.01
CA SER A 84 16.71 -1.83 -5.98
C SER A 84 15.23 -1.84 -5.60
N ILE A 85 14.73 -2.99 -5.13
CA ILE A 85 13.31 -3.18 -4.84
C ILE A 85 12.85 -2.40 -3.61
N ILE A 86 13.62 -2.41 -2.51
CA ILE A 86 13.20 -1.73 -1.27
C ILE A 86 13.07 -0.22 -1.46
N PRO A 87 14.02 0.49 -2.10
CA PRO A 87 13.87 1.91 -2.37
C PRO A 87 12.71 2.19 -3.34
N LEU A 88 12.55 1.37 -4.38
CA LEU A 88 11.45 1.53 -5.34
C LEU A 88 10.09 1.33 -4.68
N LEU A 89 9.97 0.34 -3.79
CA LEU A 89 8.79 0.12 -2.97
C LEU A 89 8.51 1.34 -2.10
N THR A 90 9.53 1.84 -1.39
CA THR A 90 9.40 3.02 -0.52
C THR A 90 8.94 4.26 -1.30
N MET A 91 9.54 4.50 -2.47
CA MET A 91 9.14 5.59 -3.36
C MET A 91 7.71 5.42 -3.85
N SER A 92 7.30 4.21 -4.23
CA SER A 92 5.91 3.94 -4.66
C SER A 92 4.89 4.18 -3.55
N ILE A 93 5.24 3.84 -2.30
CA ILE A 93 4.39 4.05 -1.12
C ILE A 93 4.18 5.54 -0.89
N VAL A 94 5.28 6.29 -0.78
CA VAL A 94 5.24 7.74 -0.49
C VAL A 94 4.55 8.48 -1.64
N PHE A 95 4.93 8.19 -2.87
CA PHE A 95 4.37 8.84 -4.05
C PHE A 95 2.89 8.52 -4.23
N GLY A 96 2.49 7.25 -4.10
CA GLY A 96 1.09 6.84 -4.17
C GLY A 96 0.24 7.47 -3.08
N TRP A 97 0.76 7.57 -1.84
CA TRP A 97 0.04 8.18 -0.74
C TRP A 97 -0.16 9.67 -0.97
N LEU A 98 0.88 10.39 -1.42
CA LEU A 98 0.78 11.81 -1.75
C LEU A 98 -0.25 12.06 -2.87
N LEU A 99 -0.22 11.27 -3.94
CA LEU A 99 -1.21 11.38 -5.02
C LEU A 99 -2.63 11.10 -4.53
N LEU A 100 -2.82 10.13 -3.64
CA LEU A 100 -4.11 9.82 -3.05
C LEU A 100 -4.63 10.98 -2.17
N VAL A 101 -3.75 11.57 -1.35
CA VAL A 101 -4.08 12.77 -0.56
C VAL A 101 -4.49 13.92 -1.46
N VAL A 102 -3.72 14.21 -2.52
CA VAL A 102 -4.03 15.29 -3.47
C VAL A 102 -5.35 15.01 -4.19
N SER A 103 -5.56 13.76 -4.64
CA SER A 103 -6.79 13.32 -5.28
C SER A 103 -8.02 13.58 -4.40
N LEU A 104 -7.98 13.12 -3.15
CA LEU A 104 -9.08 13.28 -2.22
C LEU A 104 -9.24 14.75 -1.79
N ALA A 105 -8.17 15.42 -1.38
CA ALA A 105 -8.24 16.76 -0.82
C ALA A 105 -8.74 17.81 -1.83
N HIS A 106 -8.27 17.73 -3.08
CA HIS A 106 -8.55 18.76 -4.09
C HIS A 106 -9.69 18.41 -5.04
N TYR A 107 -9.93 17.13 -5.32
CA TYR A 107 -10.88 16.74 -6.37
C TYR A 107 -12.17 16.09 -5.85
N SER A 108 -12.19 15.55 -4.63
CA SER A 108 -13.41 14.95 -4.06
C SER A 108 -14.29 15.92 -3.26
N GLY A 109 -13.81 17.13 -2.97
CA GLY A 109 -14.51 18.09 -2.11
C GLY A 109 -14.50 17.74 -0.61
N SER A 110 -13.89 16.63 -0.20
CA SER A 110 -13.75 16.22 1.21
C SER A 110 -12.81 17.12 2.03
N GLY A 111 -11.94 17.87 1.35
CA GLY A 111 -10.98 18.79 1.95
C GLY A 111 -9.73 18.09 2.49
N LEU A 112 -8.71 18.87 2.83
CA LEU A 112 -7.38 18.35 3.19
C LEU A 112 -7.39 17.39 4.38
N PHE A 113 -8.12 17.72 5.44
CA PHE A 113 -8.15 16.89 6.66
C PHE A 113 -8.73 15.50 6.37
N LYS A 114 -9.90 15.44 5.71
CA LYS A 114 -10.52 14.15 5.34
C LYS A 114 -9.66 13.40 4.32
N GLY A 115 -9.04 14.10 3.38
CA GLY A 115 -8.15 13.50 2.39
C GLY A 115 -6.93 12.83 3.03
N VAL A 116 -6.26 13.49 3.99
CA VAL A 116 -5.12 12.92 4.72
C VAL A 116 -5.54 11.73 5.58
N VAL A 117 -6.60 11.89 6.39
CA VAL A 117 -7.09 10.81 7.27
C VAL A 117 -7.57 9.60 6.46
N GLY A 118 -8.31 9.85 5.38
CA GLY A 118 -8.78 8.81 4.46
C GLY A 118 -7.63 8.07 3.78
N ALA A 119 -6.64 8.79 3.25
CA ALA A 119 -5.47 8.17 2.64
C ALA A 119 -4.67 7.31 3.64
N LEU A 120 -4.48 7.79 4.88
CA LEU A 120 -3.86 7.01 5.96
C LEU A 120 -4.67 5.75 6.28
N ALA A 121 -5.99 5.87 6.35
CA ALA A 121 -6.89 4.74 6.62
C ALA A 121 -6.81 3.66 5.52
N VAL A 122 -6.81 4.07 4.25
CA VAL A 122 -6.66 3.17 3.10
C VAL A 122 -5.30 2.46 3.11
N TYR A 123 -4.21 3.19 3.40
CA TYR A 123 -2.88 2.59 3.50
C TYR A 123 -2.72 1.67 4.71
N ALA A 124 -3.29 2.03 5.87
CA ALA A 124 -3.31 1.17 7.06
C ALA A 124 -4.07 -0.14 6.80
N LEU A 125 -5.23 -0.05 6.12
CA LEU A 125 -6.00 -1.23 5.69
C LEU A 125 -5.19 -2.07 4.71
N SER A 126 -4.59 -1.44 3.69
CA SER A 126 -3.83 -2.13 2.64
C SER A 126 -2.62 -2.87 3.22
N PHE A 127 -1.81 -2.22 4.05
CA PHE A 127 -0.68 -2.88 4.71
C PHE A 127 -1.11 -3.90 5.76
N GLY A 128 -2.22 -3.65 6.47
CA GLY A 128 -2.80 -4.63 7.38
C GLY A 128 -3.15 -5.93 6.65
N VAL A 129 -3.83 -5.82 5.50
CA VAL A 129 -4.18 -6.97 4.64
C VAL A 129 -2.94 -7.64 4.06
N LEU A 130 -1.98 -6.87 3.52
CA LEU A 130 -0.73 -7.41 3.01
C LEU A 130 0.08 -8.14 4.09
N GLY A 131 0.03 -7.66 5.33
CA GLY A 131 0.68 -8.31 6.46
C GLY A 131 0.15 -9.73 6.71
N LEU A 132 -1.15 -9.97 6.45
CA LEU A 132 -1.74 -11.30 6.65
C LEU A 132 -1.17 -12.36 5.70
N LEU A 133 -0.50 -11.94 4.63
CA LEU A 133 0.13 -12.86 3.69
C LEU A 133 1.25 -13.64 4.39
N PRO A 134 1.17 -14.97 4.44
CA PRO A 134 2.20 -15.78 5.07
C PRO A 134 3.49 -15.70 4.26
N ALA A 135 4.61 -15.39 4.92
CA ALA A 135 5.92 -15.43 4.28
C ALA A 135 6.27 -16.89 3.91
N PRO A 136 6.61 -17.18 2.63
CA PRO A 136 7.08 -18.49 2.22
C PRO A 136 8.34 -18.87 3.01
N LYS A 137 8.31 -20.01 3.71
CA LYS A 137 9.49 -20.54 4.38
C LYS A 137 10.19 -21.50 3.42
N VAL A 138 11.46 -21.28 3.14
CA VAL A 138 12.27 -22.24 2.38
C VAL A 138 12.44 -23.48 3.26
N ARG A 139 11.97 -24.65 2.78
CA ARG A 139 12.12 -25.92 3.49
C ARG A 139 13.60 -26.32 3.39
N ARG A 140 14.39 -26.07 4.44
CA ARG A 140 15.76 -26.61 4.53
C ARG A 140 15.62 -28.14 4.61
N SER A 141 16.01 -28.85 3.55
CA SER A 141 16.19 -30.31 3.54
C SER A 141 17.57 -30.64 4.06
#